data_AF-A0A1Z9FAJ0-F1
#
_entry.id   AF-A0A1Z9FAJ0-F1
#
_cell.length_a   1.000
_cell.length_b   1.000
_cell.length_c   1.000
_cell.angle_alpha   90.00
_cell.angle_beta   90.00
_cell.angle_gamma   90.00
#
_symmetry.space_group_name_H-M   'P 1'
#
loop_
_entity.id
_entity.type
_entity.pdbx_description
1 polymer ?
#
loop_
_entity_poly.entity_id
_entity_poly.type
_entity_poly.pdbx_seq_one_letter_code
_entity_poly.pdbx_strand_id
1 'polypeptide(L)' 'MAIIDFERSAWKSSETKHQSIRQAFSISPARYYQLRDSLLDKPEALQFDPLVIKRLQRDRKVRRSKKLGISTSNNPIR' A
#
# COMPACT_ATOMS: atom_id res chain seq x y z
N MET A 1 8.85 -1.44 12.09
CA MET A 1 7.81 -1.30 11.05
C MET A 1 8.44 -1.11 9.66
N ALA A 2 9.28 -2.05 9.24
CA ALA A 2 10.13 -1.89 8.05
C ALA A 2 9.36 -1.72 6.72
N ILE A 3 8.17 -2.32 6.61
CA ILE A 3 7.33 -2.22 5.40
C ILE A 3 6.73 -0.82 5.23
N ILE A 4 6.29 -0.20 6.33
CA ILE A 4 5.69 1.15 6.29
C ILE A 4 6.77 2.19 5.99
N ASP A 5 7.93 2.07 6.65
CA ASP A 5 9.09 2.92 6.39
C ASP A 5 9.60 2.79 4.94
N PHE A 6 9.55 1.58 4.38
CA PHE A 6 9.88 1.34 2.97
C PHE A 6 8.88 1.99 2.02
N GLU A 7 7.57 1.89 2.27
CA GLU A 7 6.56 2.59 1.44
C GLU A 7 6.72 4.12 1.48
N ARG A 8 7.23 4.67 2.59
CA ARG A 8 7.55 6.10 2.69
C ARG A 8 8.67 6.52 1.74
N SER A 9 9.59 5.63 1.39
CA SER A 9 10.82 5.93 0.63
C SER A 9 10.87 5.31 -0.77
N ALA A 10 9.91 4.47 -1.15
CA ALA A 10 9.88 3.69 -2.39
C ALA A 10 9.82 4.49 -3.71
N TRP A 11 9.88 5.83 -3.66
CA TRP A 11 9.96 6.74 -4.81
C TRP A 11 11.36 7.33 -5.02
N LYS A 12 12.32 7.05 -4.12
CA LYS A 12 13.70 7.57 -4.21
C LYS A 12 14.66 6.65 -4.96
N SER A 13 14.25 5.44 -5.28
CA SER A 13 15.09 4.45 -5.97
C SER A 13 14.87 4.56 -7.48
N SER A 14 15.94 4.75 -8.25
CA SER A 14 15.89 4.72 -9.73
C SER A 14 15.58 3.32 -10.30
N GLU A 15 15.43 2.34 -9.42
CA GLU A 15 15.23 0.93 -9.73
C GLU A 15 13.75 0.55 -9.67
N THR A 16 13.34 -0.49 -10.40
CA THR A 16 11.93 -0.90 -10.40
C THR A 16 11.48 -1.29 -8.99
N LYS A 17 10.31 -0.81 -8.55
CA LYS A 17 9.78 -1.06 -7.18
C LYS A 17 9.82 -2.55 -6.78
N HIS A 18 9.63 -3.47 -7.73
CA HIS A 18 9.72 -4.91 -7.52
C HIS A 18 11.14 -5.40 -7.19
N GLN A 19 12.16 -4.83 -7.82
CA GLN A 19 13.55 -5.15 -7.56
C GLN A 19 13.98 -4.65 -6.19
N SER A 20 13.61 -3.42 -5.82
CA SER A 20 13.88 -2.89 -4.49
C SER A 20 13.17 -3.69 -3.37
N ILE A 21 11.95 -4.17 -3.62
CA ILE A 21 11.26 -5.07 -2.68
C ILE A 21 12.05 -6.37 -2.49
N ARG A 22 12.52 -6.98 -3.59
CA ARG A 22 13.32 -8.21 -3.53
C ARG A 22 14.64 -7.98 -2.80
N GLN A 23 15.31 -6.86 -3.04
CA GLN A 23 16.58 -6.54 -2.40
C GLN A 23 16.43 -6.23 -0.90
N ALA A 24 15.39 -5.47 -0.52
CA ALA A 24 15.19 -5.04 0.87
C ALA A 24 14.62 -6.14 1.77
N PHE A 25 13.75 -7.01 1.24
CA PHE A 25 13.02 -7.99 2.04
C PHE A 25 13.29 -9.44 1.66
N SER A 26 14.06 -9.71 0.60
CA SER A 26 14.34 -11.07 0.11
C SER A 26 13.08 -11.91 -0.17
N ILE A 27 11.95 -11.27 -0.46
CA ILE A 27 10.68 -11.92 -0.76
C ILE A 27 10.17 -11.55 -2.14
N SER A 28 9.26 -12.35 -2.67
CA SER A 28 8.57 -12.03 -3.91
C SER A 28 7.70 -10.76 -3.75
N PRO A 29 7.55 -9.94 -4.80
CA PRO A 29 6.68 -8.76 -4.78
C PRO A 29 5.24 -9.09 -4.39
N ALA A 30 4.72 -10.26 -4.82
CA ALA A 30 3.39 -10.71 -4.47
C ALA A 30 3.24 -10.93 -2.94
N ARG A 31 4.22 -11.60 -2.31
CA ARG A 31 4.22 -11.83 -0.86
C ARG A 31 4.38 -10.53 -0.07
N TYR A 32 5.19 -9.60 -0.59
CA TYR A 32 5.31 -8.26 -0.02
C TYR A 32 3.96 -7.52 0.03
N TYR A 33 3.23 -7.49 -1.09
CA TYR A 33 1.93 -6.82 -1.12
C TYR A 33 0.88 -7.49 -0.22
N GLN A 34 0.92 -8.82 -0.09
CA GLN A 34 0.07 -9.54 0.87
C GLN A 34 0.37 -9.13 2.31
N LEU A 35 1.65 -9.14 2.72
CA LEU A 35 2.04 -8.78 4.07
C LEU A 35 1.72 -7.32 4.38
N ARG A 36 1.98 -6.42 3.42
CA ARG A 36 1.59 -5.02 3.52
C ARG A 36 0.08 -4.87 3.70
N ASP A 37 -0.72 -5.55 2.88
CA ASP A 37 -2.17 -5.46 2.96
C ASP A 37 -2.71 -6.03 4.29
N SER A 38 -2.09 -7.08 4.86
CA SER A 38 -2.39 -7.55 6.22
C SER A 38 -2.03 -6.55 7.31
N LEU A 39 -0.95 -5.79 7.14
CA LEU A 39 -0.58 -4.71 8.08
C LEU A 39 -1.57 -3.54 8.02
N LEU A 40 -2.12 -3.23 6.84
CA LEU A 40 -3.12 -2.17 6.68
C LEU A 40 -4.41 -2.43 7.47
N ASP A 41 -4.69 -3.69 7.80
CA ASP A 41 -5.87 -4.10 8.56
C ASP A 41 -5.64 -4.08 10.09
N LYS A 42 -4.40 -3.84 10.54
CA LYS A 42 -4.04 -3.81 11.97
C LYS A 42 -4.10 -2.39 12.57
N PRO A 43 -4.65 -2.21 13.77
CA PRO A 43 -4.67 -0.91 14.45
C PRO A 43 -3.26 -0.43 14.84
N GLU A 44 -2.32 -1.33 15.06
CA GLU A 44 -0.90 -1.03 15.36
C GLU A 44 -0.22 -0.26 14.22
N ALA A 45 -0.61 -0.52 12.97
CA ALA A 45 -0.04 0.17 11.82
C ALA A 45 -0.48 1.64 11.76
N LEU A 46 -1.73 1.93 12.15
CA LEU A 46 -2.24 3.30 12.28
C LEU A 46 -1.52 4.11 13.36
N GLN A 47 -1.06 3.47 14.43
CA GLN A 47 -0.29 4.15 15.47
C GLN A 47 1.12 4.51 15.00
N PHE A 48 1.67 3.73 14.07
CA PHE A 48 3.02 3.98 13.55
C PHE A 48 3.07 5.09 12.50
N ASP A 49 2.23 5.02 11.46
CA ASP A 49 2.11 6.10 10.47
C ASP A 49 0.67 6.20 9.94
N PRO A 50 -0.20 6.98 10.59
CA PRO A 50 -1.61 7.05 10.20
C PRO A 50 -1.82 7.65 8.80
N LEU A 51 -0.89 8.47 8.29
CA LEU A 51 -1.04 9.12 6.99
C LEU A 51 -0.74 8.14 5.85
N VAL A 52 0.37 7.40 5.94
CA VAL A 52 0.73 6.39 4.95
C VAL A 52 -0.32 5.26 4.94
N ILE A 53 -0.78 4.82 6.11
CA ILE A 53 -1.79 3.76 6.20
C ILE A 53 -3.12 4.20 5.59
N LYS A 54 -3.63 5.40 5.93
CA LYS A 54 -4.90 5.90 5.34
C LYS A 54 -4.80 6.08 3.83
N ARG A 55 -3.65 6.49 3.30
CA ARG A 55 -3.40 6.59 1.85
C ARG A 55 -3.47 5.20 1.19
N LEU A 56 -2.74 4.23 1.74
CA LEU A 56 -2.71 2.86 1.21
C LEU A 56 -4.07 2.15 1.30
N GLN A 57 -4.84 2.39 2.37
CA GLN A 57 -6.21 1.91 2.51
C GLN A 57 -7.13 2.49 1.42
N ARG A 58 -7.02 3.80 1.11
CA ARG A 58 -7.75 4.41 -0.01
C ARG A 58 -7.37 3.77 -1.33
N ASP A 59 -6.08 3.61 -1.62
CA ASP A 59 -5.62 2.99 -2.87
C ASP A 59 -6.10 1.54 -3.00
N ARG A 60 -6.15 0.78 -1.89
CA ARG A 60 -6.75 -0.57 -1.85
C ARG A 60 -8.24 -0.52 -2.18
N LYS A 61 -9.00 0.43 -1.61
CA LYS A 61 -10.43 0.60 -1.90
C LYS A 61 -10.66 0.92 -3.37
N VAL A 62 -9.88 1.83 -3.96
CA VAL A 62 -9.97 2.18 -5.39
C VAL A 62 -9.66 0.97 -6.27
N ARG A 63 -8.57 0.24 -5.99
CA ARG A 63 -8.21 -0.99 -6.74
C ARG A 63 -9.30 -2.06 -6.63
N ARG A 64 -9.86 -2.28 -5.44
CA ARG A 64 -10.93 -3.25 -5.21
C ARG A 64 -12.20 -2.87 -5.95
N SER A 65 -12.54 -1.58 -5.96
CA SER A 65 -13.71 -1.05 -6.67
C SER A 65 -13.57 -1.22 -8.17
N LYS A 66 -12.38 -0.91 -8.74
CA LYS A 66 -12.07 -1.16 -10.14
C LYS A 66 -12.15 -2.65 -10.51
N LYS A 67 -11.66 -3.54 -9.64
CA LYS A 67 -11.72 -5.00 -9.87
C LYS A 67 -13.14 -5.57 -9.82
N LEU A 68 -14.01 -5.00 -8.97
CA LEU A 68 -15.40 -5.43 -8.82
C LEU A 68 -16.36 -4.74 -9.79
N GLY A 69 -15.89 -3.82 -10.63
CA GLY A 69 -16.74 -3.01 -11.52
C GLY A 69 -17.68 -2.06 -10.77
N ILE A 70 -17.49 -1.88 -9.46
CA ILE A 70 -18.30 -0.98 -8.64
C ILE A 70 -17.72 0.42 -8.83
N SER A 71 -18.44 1.27 -9.58
CA SER A 71 -18.14 2.69 -9.62
C SER A 71 -18.35 3.26 -8.23
N THR A 72 -17.27 3.53 -7.49
CA THR A 72 -17.37 4.28 -6.23
C THR A 72 -17.68 5.73 -6.56
N SER A 73 -18.94 6.02 -6.87
CA SER A 73 -19.48 7.38 -6.91
C SER A 73 -19.54 7.91 -5.47
N ASN A 74 -18.44 8.49 -5.01
CA ASN A 74 -18.51 9.49 -3.95
C ASN A 74 -17.58 10.62 -4.35
N ASN A 75 -18.06 11.42 -5.30
CA ASN A 75 -17.53 12.74 -5.60
C ASN A 75 -18.73 13.70 -5.66
N PRO A 76 -18.82 14.73 -4.80
CA PRO A 76 -19.87 15.72 -4.88
C PRO A 76 -19.41 16.84 -5.83
N ILE A 77 -19.57 16.68 -7.14
CA ILE A 77 -19.37 17.80 -8.11
C ILE A 77 -20.22 17.53 -9.37
N ARG A 78 -21.43 18.11 -9.50
CA ARG A 78 -21.69 19.43 -10.11
C ARG A 78 -23.17 19.78 -9.96
#